data_AF-A0AAP5D564-F1
#
_entry.id   AF-A0AAP5D564-F1
#
_cell.length_a   1.000
_cell.length_b   1.000
_cell.length_c   1.000
_cell.angle_alpha   90.00
_cell.angle_beta   90.00
_cell.angle_gamma   90.00
#
_symmetry.space_group_name_H-M   'P 1'
#
loop_
_entity.id
_entity.type
_entity.pdbx_description
1 polymer ?
#
loop_
_entity_poly.entity_id
_entity_poly.type
_entity_poly.pdbx_seq_one_letter_code
_entity_poly.pdbx_strand_id
1 'polypeptide(L)'
;MSGLTVGDFLDRKGASLSLEVLTGEEGLGRRIPGPEVSSPGLVLSGYTERFPGSRIQVLGETEVSYLRSLDPGDRQRAVATLLRFDVPCLVVTKAMDPPRELLEAASASGTPLLRSGLKTGEFYRRIKPYLEDEFAPRTAVHGSVADVYGVGLLFVGKSGIGKSECVLDLVERGHRLVADDVVIITRRGNDVLIGRGHELAQHHMEIRGVGIIDIRTLFGVRATRQQKRVEVVVQLEEWSEQASYDRTGLDADTTGILGVPLPKVRIPLNPGKNITVISEVIAMNHLLKYSGVDTARSFDQKLRRRLRPVREYLEEDNE
;
A
#
# COMPACT_ATOMS: atom_id res chain seq x y z
N MET A 1 13.53 -11.88 1.92
CA MET A 1 12.17 -12.14 1.39
C MET A 1 12.12 -13.57 0.90
N SER A 2 11.37 -14.44 1.57
CA SER A 2 10.91 -15.69 0.96
C SER A 2 10.07 -15.31 -0.26
N GLY A 3 10.54 -15.65 -1.46
CA GLY A 3 9.83 -15.31 -2.70
C GLY A 3 8.52 -16.07 -2.82
N LEU A 4 7.49 -15.45 -3.40
CA LEU A 4 6.22 -16.09 -3.70
C LEU A 4 6.43 -17.27 -4.67
N THR A 5 6.04 -18.47 -4.28
CA THR A 5 6.03 -19.64 -5.18
C THR A 5 4.68 -19.79 -5.90
N VAL A 6 4.63 -20.62 -6.95
CA VAL A 6 3.36 -20.96 -7.61
C VAL A 6 2.44 -21.73 -6.66
N GLY A 7 3.01 -22.58 -5.79
CA GLY A 7 2.27 -23.25 -4.71
C GLY A 7 1.62 -22.24 -3.74
N ASP A 8 2.40 -21.29 -3.22
CA ASP A 8 1.87 -20.22 -2.36
C ASP A 8 0.74 -19.42 -3.05
N PHE A 9 0.91 -19.15 -4.35
CA PHE A 9 -0.09 -18.46 -5.14
C PHE A 9 -1.40 -19.27 -5.26
N LEU A 10 -1.31 -20.59 -5.50
CA LEU A 10 -2.47 -21.47 -5.55
C LEU A 10 -3.16 -21.57 -4.19
N ASP A 11 -2.42 -21.75 -3.10
CA ASP A 11 -2.98 -21.87 -1.76
C ASP A 11 -3.74 -20.60 -1.36
N ARG A 12 -3.17 -19.42 -1.66
CA ARG A 12 -3.74 -18.14 -1.26
C ARG A 12 -4.85 -17.65 -2.18
N LYS A 13 -4.80 -17.97 -3.48
CA LYS A 13 -5.70 -17.39 -4.49
C LYS A 13 -6.42 -18.38 -5.40
N GLY A 14 -6.09 -19.67 -5.34
CA GLY A 14 -6.65 -20.71 -6.20
C GLY A 14 -8.17 -20.68 -6.27
N ALA A 15 -8.84 -20.72 -5.11
CA ALA A 15 -10.30 -20.64 -5.04
C ALA A 15 -10.86 -19.34 -5.63
N SER A 16 -10.27 -18.19 -5.28
CA SER A 16 -10.75 -16.86 -5.71
C SER A 16 -10.56 -16.58 -7.21
N LEU A 17 -9.59 -17.26 -7.83
CA LEU A 17 -9.27 -17.18 -9.25
C LEU A 17 -9.79 -18.39 -10.03
N SER A 18 -10.53 -19.29 -9.37
CA SER A 18 -11.06 -20.53 -9.94
C SER A 18 -9.99 -21.33 -10.67
N LEU A 19 -8.83 -21.51 -10.03
CA LEU A 19 -7.66 -22.19 -10.59
C LEU A 19 -7.68 -23.69 -10.33
N GLU A 20 -7.23 -24.43 -11.33
CA GLU A 20 -7.02 -25.88 -11.31
C GLU A 20 -5.66 -26.17 -11.96
N VAL A 21 -4.89 -27.08 -11.38
CA VAL A 21 -3.60 -27.51 -11.95
C VAL A 21 -3.86 -28.57 -13.01
N LEU A 22 -3.34 -28.37 -14.22
CA LEU A 22 -3.44 -29.33 -15.32
C LEU A 22 -2.19 -30.21 -15.47
N THR A 23 -1.03 -29.70 -15.02
CA THR A 23 0.24 -30.45 -14.94
C THR A 23 0.37 -31.15 -13.59
N GLY A 24 1.44 -31.93 -13.39
CA GLY A 24 1.81 -32.42 -12.06
C GLY A 24 2.25 -31.30 -11.09
N GLU A 25 2.41 -31.64 -9.82
CA GLU A 25 2.78 -30.71 -8.74
C GLU A 25 4.28 -30.36 -8.71
N GLU A 26 5.11 -31.07 -9.49
CA GLU A 26 6.58 -30.94 -9.51
C GLU A 26 7.06 -29.49 -9.77
N GLY A 27 6.29 -28.72 -10.54
CA GLY A 27 6.62 -27.34 -10.88
C GLY A 27 6.16 -26.28 -9.87
N LEU A 28 5.39 -26.64 -8.83
CA LEU A 28 4.76 -25.66 -7.93
C LEU A 28 5.78 -24.88 -7.07
N GLY A 29 7.00 -25.41 -6.90
CA GLY A 29 8.10 -24.73 -6.23
C GLY A 29 8.73 -23.58 -7.03
N ARG A 30 8.36 -23.38 -8.30
CA ARG A 30 8.86 -22.26 -9.12
C ARG A 30 8.48 -20.92 -8.49
N ARG A 31 9.40 -19.95 -8.58
CA ARG A 31 9.23 -18.62 -8.00
C ARG A 31 8.56 -17.68 -8.99
N ILE A 32 7.61 -16.90 -8.49
CA ILE A 32 7.07 -15.73 -9.19
C ILE A 32 7.98 -14.55 -8.82
N PRO A 33 8.70 -13.94 -9.77
CA PRO A 33 9.75 -12.97 -9.44
C PRO A 33 9.23 -11.52 -9.31
N GLY A 34 7.99 -11.25 -9.70
CA GLY A 34 7.45 -9.90 -9.64
C GLY A 34 5.94 -9.82 -9.86
N PRO A 35 5.38 -8.60 -9.80
CA PRO A 35 3.94 -8.39 -9.77
C PRO A 35 3.26 -8.50 -11.14
N GLU A 36 4.05 -8.51 -12.21
CA GLU A 36 3.56 -8.37 -13.58
C GLU A 36 3.06 -9.68 -14.17
N VAL A 37 2.00 -9.57 -14.97
CA VAL A 37 1.34 -10.65 -15.70
C VAL A 37 1.18 -10.24 -17.16
N SER A 38 1.41 -11.14 -18.11
CA SER A 38 1.38 -10.84 -19.54
C SER A 38 0.72 -11.93 -20.36
N SER A 39 0.37 -11.63 -21.61
CA SER A 39 -0.07 -12.62 -22.58
C SER A 39 1.01 -12.82 -23.65
N PRO A 40 1.29 -14.07 -24.07
CA PRO A 40 2.41 -14.37 -24.96
C PRO A 40 2.11 -14.21 -26.46
N GLY A 41 1.12 -13.41 -26.86
CA GLY A 41 0.61 -13.35 -28.24
C GLY A 41 1.69 -13.28 -29.34
N LEU A 42 2.57 -12.27 -29.28
CA LEU A 42 3.65 -12.09 -30.27
C LEU A 42 4.74 -13.18 -30.22
N VAL A 43 4.96 -13.79 -29.06
CA VAL A 43 5.94 -14.88 -28.93
C VAL A 43 5.45 -16.15 -29.60
N LEU A 44 4.14 -16.42 -29.51
CA LEU A 44 3.54 -17.54 -30.21
C LEU A 44 3.65 -17.39 -31.74
N SER A 45 3.79 -16.17 -32.26
CA SER A 45 4.08 -15.90 -33.68
C SER A 45 5.58 -15.74 -34.01
N GLY A 46 6.47 -15.95 -33.03
CA GLY A 46 7.92 -15.98 -33.25
C GLY A 46 8.69 -14.69 -32.93
N TYR A 47 8.03 -13.61 -32.47
CA TYR A 47 8.73 -12.39 -32.06
C TYR A 47 9.10 -12.44 -30.56
N THR A 48 10.39 -12.57 -30.26
CA THR A 48 10.89 -12.83 -28.90
C THR A 48 11.72 -11.72 -28.27
N GLU A 49 12.15 -10.71 -29.01
CA GLU A 49 13.16 -9.71 -28.56
C GLU A 49 12.80 -9.00 -27.26
N ARG A 50 11.49 -8.75 -27.03
CA ARG A 50 10.98 -8.03 -25.85
C ARG A 50 10.05 -8.87 -24.99
N PHE A 51 10.17 -10.19 -25.06
CA PHE A 51 9.29 -11.07 -24.30
C PHE A 51 9.62 -11.06 -22.80
N PRO A 52 8.65 -10.73 -21.93
CA PRO A 52 8.89 -10.77 -20.49
C PRO A 52 8.69 -12.20 -19.95
N GLY A 53 9.65 -13.08 -20.25
CA GLY A 53 9.57 -14.51 -19.93
C GLY A 53 9.49 -14.84 -18.45
N SER A 54 9.94 -13.95 -17.56
CA SER A 54 9.87 -14.13 -16.11
C SER A 54 8.50 -13.84 -15.49
N ARG A 55 7.48 -13.48 -16.29
CA ARG A 55 6.11 -13.19 -15.82
C ARG A 55 5.22 -14.42 -15.93
N ILE A 56 4.19 -14.47 -15.10
CA ILE A 56 3.06 -15.40 -15.32
C ILE A 56 2.44 -15.08 -16.68
N GLN A 57 2.30 -16.10 -17.53
CA GLN A 57 1.73 -15.94 -18.87
C GLN A 57 0.28 -16.41 -18.91
N VAL A 58 -0.61 -15.53 -19.35
CA VAL A 58 -2.04 -15.79 -19.44
C VAL A 58 -2.41 -16.00 -20.90
N LEU A 59 -2.91 -17.19 -21.21
CA LEU A 59 -3.44 -17.56 -22.51
C LEU A 59 -4.96 -17.37 -22.49
N GLY A 60 -5.41 -16.37 -23.22
CA GLY A 60 -6.82 -16.12 -23.49
C GLY A 60 -7.29 -16.84 -24.74
N GLU A 61 -8.51 -16.49 -25.15
CA GLU A 61 -9.12 -17.05 -26.36
C GLU A 61 -8.30 -16.76 -27.61
N THR A 62 -7.69 -15.57 -27.71
CA THR A 62 -6.82 -15.19 -28.83
C THR A 62 -5.63 -16.13 -28.94
N GLU A 63 -4.87 -16.34 -27.86
CA GLU A 63 -3.69 -17.20 -27.85
C GLU A 63 -4.05 -18.67 -28.13
N VAL A 64 -5.11 -19.17 -27.50
CA VAL A 64 -5.56 -20.56 -27.67
C VAL A 64 -6.10 -20.79 -29.08
N SER A 65 -6.87 -19.86 -29.63
CA SER A 65 -7.41 -19.98 -31.00
C SER A 65 -6.32 -19.89 -32.05
N TYR A 66 -5.34 -18.99 -31.86
CA TYR A 66 -4.15 -18.92 -32.71
C TYR A 66 -3.40 -20.26 -32.71
N LEU A 67 -3.09 -20.82 -31.54
CA LEU A 67 -2.42 -22.13 -31.45
C LEU A 67 -3.22 -23.22 -32.17
N ARG A 68 -4.55 -23.24 -32.00
CA ARG A 68 -5.43 -24.22 -32.67
C ARG A 68 -5.47 -24.05 -34.20
N SER A 69 -5.25 -22.85 -34.72
CA SER A 69 -5.18 -22.61 -36.17
C SER A 69 -3.89 -23.08 -36.83
N LEU A 70 -2.83 -23.33 -36.05
CA LEU A 70 -1.56 -23.84 -36.56
C LEU A 70 -1.61 -25.35 -36.77
N ASP A 71 -0.88 -25.81 -37.79
CA ASP A 71 -0.56 -27.22 -37.97
C ASP A 71 0.23 -27.76 -36.75
N PRO A 72 0.12 -29.07 -36.43
CA PRO A 72 0.73 -29.63 -35.22
C PRO A 72 2.23 -29.32 -35.06
N GLY A 73 2.99 -29.37 -36.15
CA GLY A 73 4.43 -29.05 -36.14
C GLY A 73 4.71 -27.57 -35.81
N ASP A 74 3.94 -26.64 -36.37
CA ASP A 74 4.06 -25.22 -36.09
C ASP A 74 3.60 -24.87 -34.68
N ARG A 75 2.52 -25.49 -34.22
CA ARG A 75 2.04 -25.35 -32.85
C ARG A 75 3.10 -25.81 -31.84
N GLN A 76 3.74 -26.95 -32.09
CA GLN A 76 4.82 -27.45 -31.24
C GLN A 76 6.02 -26.48 -31.24
N ARG A 77 6.38 -25.90 -32.39
CA ARG A 77 7.43 -24.86 -32.47
C ARG A 77 7.06 -23.60 -31.69
N ALA A 78 5.82 -23.13 -31.78
CA ALA A 78 5.33 -21.95 -31.07
C ALA A 78 5.37 -22.15 -29.54
N VAL A 79 4.86 -23.30 -29.06
CA VAL A 79 4.89 -23.67 -27.64
C VAL A 79 6.34 -23.82 -27.14
N ALA A 80 7.20 -24.50 -27.89
CA ALA A 80 8.60 -24.64 -27.54
C ALA A 80 9.30 -23.28 -27.45
N THR A 81 8.96 -22.33 -28.33
CA THR A 81 9.50 -20.96 -28.31
C THR A 81 9.11 -20.23 -27.03
N LEU A 82 7.86 -20.37 -26.58
CA LEU A 82 7.39 -19.81 -25.30
C LEU A 82 8.13 -20.41 -24.10
N LEU A 83 8.30 -21.73 -24.07
CA LEU A 83 8.90 -22.45 -22.94
C LEU A 83 10.43 -22.49 -22.95
N ARG A 84 11.09 -21.89 -23.95
CA ARG A 84 12.54 -21.60 -23.90
C ARG A 84 12.90 -20.57 -22.82
N PHE A 85 11.93 -19.76 -22.42
CA PHE A 85 12.09 -18.78 -21.35
C PHE A 85 11.75 -19.42 -20.00
N ASP A 86 12.31 -18.87 -18.92
CA ASP A 86 12.00 -19.32 -17.56
C ASP A 86 10.65 -18.77 -17.09
N VAL A 87 9.58 -19.30 -17.70
CA VAL A 87 8.21 -18.94 -17.38
C VAL A 87 7.85 -19.56 -16.04
N PRO A 88 7.45 -18.75 -15.03
CA PRO A 88 7.11 -19.29 -13.71
C PRO A 88 5.85 -20.15 -13.74
N CYS A 89 4.85 -19.76 -14.53
CA CYS A 89 3.57 -20.45 -14.65
C CYS A 89 2.79 -19.97 -15.89
N LEU A 90 2.04 -20.89 -16.50
CA LEU A 90 1.08 -20.64 -17.56
C LEU A 90 -0.35 -20.74 -17.02
N VAL A 91 -1.23 -19.83 -17.42
CA VAL A 91 -2.66 -19.87 -17.06
C VAL A 91 -3.53 -19.78 -18.31
N VAL A 92 -4.36 -20.79 -18.55
CA VAL A 92 -5.40 -20.77 -19.59
C VAL A 92 -6.71 -20.32 -18.97
N THR A 93 -7.32 -19.28 -19.54
CA THR A 93 -8.57 -18.68 -19.01
C THR A 93 -9.81 -19.22 -19.71
N LYS A 94 -11.00 -18.82 -19.23
CA LYS A 94 -12.32 -19.19 -19.81
C LYS A 94 -12.63 -20.69 -19.78
N ALA A 95 -12.06 -21.42 -18.82
CA ALA A 95 -12.19 -22.89 -18.72
C ALA A 95 -11.83 -23.64 -20.01
N MET A 96 -11.04 -23.05 -20.90
CA MET A 96 -10.68 -23.69 -22.17
C MET A 96 -9.70 -24.83 -21.95
N ASP A 97 -9.83 -25.87 -22.76
CA ASP A 97 -8.82 -26.93 -22.81
C ASP A 97 -7.59 -26.44 -23.59
N PRO A 98 -6.39 -26.50 -22.99
CA PRO A 98 -5.15 -26.18 -23.70
C PRO A 98 -4.94 -27.15 -24.87
N PRO A 99 -4.29 -26.72 -25.96
CA PRO A 99 -3.79 -27.65 -26.96
C PRO A 99 -2.88 -28.71 -26.32
N ARG A 100 -2.95 -29.95 -26.81
CA ARG A 100 -2.19 -31.09 -26.27
C ARG A 100 -0.69 -30.80 -26.19
N GLU A 101 -0.16 -30.16 -27.21
CA GLU A 101 1.26 -29.79 -27.33
C GLU A 101 1.69 -28.83 -26.22
N LEU A 102 0.79 -27.94 -25.76
CA LEU A 102 1.04 -27.04 -24.64
C LEU A 102 1.13 -27.81 -23.32
N LEU A 103 0.20 -28.74 -23.09
CA LEU A 103 0.16 -29.54 -21.87
C LEU A 103 1.37 -30.48 -21.75
N GLU A 104 1.73 -31.14 -22.84
CA GLU A 104 2.89 -32.05 -22.90
C GLU A 104 4.20 -31.30 -22.68
N ALA A 105 4.39 -30.16 -23.38
CA ALA A 105 5.61 -29.37 -23.23
C ALA A 105 5.72 -28.70 -21.86
N ALA A 106 4.60 -28.24 -21.28
CA ALA A 106 4.57 -27.68 -19.93
C ALA A 106 4.96 -28.76 -18.90
N SER A 107 4.39 -29.96 -19.02
CA SER A 107 4.74 -31.11 -18.16
C SER A 107 6.22 -31.48 -18.29
N ALA A 108 6.73 -31.62 -19.52
CA ALA A 108 8.12 -32.00 -19.78
C ALA A 108 9.14 -30.96 -19.28
N SER A 109 8.78 -29.68 -19.25
CA SER A 109 9.64 -28.58 -18.77
C SER A 109 9.46 -28.29 -17.27
N GLY A 110 8.57 -29.02 -16.58
CA GLY A 110 8.19 -28.75 -15.19
C GLY A 110 7.57 -27.37 -15.00
N THR A 111 6.95 -26.79 -16.04
CA THR A 111 6.29 -25.49 -15.97
C THR A 111 4.83 -25.69 -15.59
N PRO A 112 4.35 -25.17 -14.44
CA PRO A 112 2.96 -25.31 -14.06
C PRO A 112 2.00 -24.73 -15.10
N LEU A 113 1.07 -25.55 -15.57
CA LEU A 113 -0.04 -25.11 -16.41
C LEU A 113 -1.32 -25.16 -15.58
N LEU A 114 -1.95 -24.00 -15.43
CA LEU A 114 -3.19 -23.84 -14.67
C LEU A 114 -4.34 -23.51 -15.62
N ARG A 115 -5.54 -23.92 -15.23
CA ARG A 115 -6.80 -23.52 -15.87
C ARG A 115 -7.57 -22.63 -14.92
N SER A 116 -8.04 -21.49 -15.42
CA SER A 116 -8.98 -20.62 -14.71
C SER A 116 -10.36 -20.65 -15.37
N GLY A 117 -11.40 -20.81 -14.55
CA GLY A 117 -12.79 -20.66 -14.99
C GLY A 117 -13.20 -19.22 -15.35
N LEU A 118 -12.36 -18.22 -15.02
CA LEU A 118 -12.69 -16.81 -15.20
C LEU A 118 -12.43 -16.34 -16.64
N LYS A 119 -13.18 -15.31 -17.07
CA LYS A 119 -12.88 -14.58 -18.30
C LYS A 119 -11.53 -13.88 -18.18
N THR A 120 -10.77 -13.77 -19.27
CA THR A 120 -9.40 -13.21 -19.27
C THR A 120 -9.30 -11.82 -18.62
N GLY A 121 -10.20 -10.89 -18.97
CA GLY A 121 -10.23 -9.56 -18.36
C GLY A 121 -10.57 -9.57 -16.86
N GLU A 122 -11.44 -10.49 -16.44
CA GLU A 122 -11.76 -10.68 -15.02
C GLU A 122 -10.60 -11.29 -14.25
N PHE A 123 -9.92 -12.27 -14.84
CA PHE A 123 -8.70 -12.85 -14.28
C PHE A 123 -7.66 -11.76 -14.00
N TYR A 124 -7.34 -10.92 -15.01
CA TYR A 124 -6.43 -9.80 -14.86
C TYR A 124 -6.83 -8.82 -13.75
N ARG A 125 -8.13 -8.46 -13.69
CA ARG A 125 -8.67 -7.55 -12.67
C ARG A 125 -8.53 -8.10 -11.25
N ARG A 126 -8.52 -9.42 -11.06
CA ARG A 126 -8.39 -10.07 -9.75
C ARG A 126 -6.92 -10.37 -9.39
N ILE A 127 -6.10 -10.82 -10.33
CA ILE A 127 -4.72 -11.22 -10.06
C ILE A 127 -3.78 -10.02 -9.88
N LYS A 128 -3.94 -8.95 -10.68
CA LYS A 128 -3.02 -7.80 -10.64
C LYS A 128 -2.96 -7.13 -9.26
N PRO A 129 -4.09 -6.76 -8.63
CA PRO A 129 -4.03 -6.10 -7.32
C PRO A 129 -3.44 -7.00 -6.23
N TYR A 130 -3.61 -8.32 -6.34
CA TYR A 130 -3.00 -9.26 -5.41
C TYR A 130 -1.48 -9.28 -5.54
N LEU A 131 -0.98 -9.46 -6.77
CA LEU A 131 0.45 -9.50 -7.02
C LEU A 131 1.09 -8.14 -6.68
N GLU A 132 0.45 -7.03 -7.01
CA GLU A 132 0.91 -5.69 -6.62
C GLU A 132 1.04 -5.54 -5.09
N ASP A 133 0.09 -6.06 -4.30
CA ASP A 133 0.15 -6.00 -2.83
C ASP A 133 1.18 -6.96 -2.22
N GLU A 134 1.37 -8.13 -2.82
CA GLU A 134 2.36 -9.12 -2.38
C GLU A 134 3.79 -8.61 -2.58
N PHE A 135 4.06 -7.99 -3.73
CA PHE A 135 5.38 -7.42 -4.06
C PHE A 135 5.54 -5.94 -3.66
N ALA A 136 4.53 -5.34 -3.02
CA ALA A 136 4.57 -3.95 -2.59
C ALA A 136 5.75 -3.71 -1.62
N PRO A 137 6.54 -2.63 -1.79
CA PRO A 137 7.59 -2.26 -0.85
C PRO A 137 7.03 -2.07 0.56
N ARG A 138 7.72 -2.60 1.56
CA ARG A 138 7.33 -2.50 2.98
C ARG A 138 8.50 -2.00 3.82
N THR A 139 8.19 -1.24 4.87
CA THR A 139 9.13 -0.87 5.92
C THR A 139 8.43 -0.91 7.28
N ALA A 140 9.21 -1.05 8.34
CA ALA A 140 8.72 -0.95 9.71
C ALA A 140 9.13 0.41 10.29
N VAL A 141 8.18 1.09 10.93
CA VAL A 141 8.42 2.37 11.62
C VAL A 141 8.01 2.21 13.08
N HIS A 142 8.87 2.64 13.99
CA HIS A 142 8.52 2.71 15.40
C HIS A 142 7.63 3.94 15.66
N GLY A 143 6.43 3.71 16.16
CA GLY A 143 5.40 4.72 16.27
C GLY A 143 4.01 4.13 16.48
N SER A 144 3.01 4.99 16.46
CA SER A 144 1.62 4.60 16.65
C SER A 144 0.76 5.20 15.54
N VAL A 145 -0.24 4.48 15.04
CA VAL A 145 -1.17 4.99 14.02
C VAL A 145 -2.58 5.02 14.56
N ALA A 146 -3.25 6.15 14.40
CA ALA A 146 -4.67 6.32 14.73
C ALA A 146 -5.48 6.83 13.53
N ASP A 147 -6.73 6.38 13.42
CA ASP A 147 -7.75 6.89 12.49
C ASP A 147 -8.56 7.98 13.21
N VAL A 148 -8.24 9.25 12.95
CA VAL A 148 -8.82 10.43 13.60
C VAL A 148 -9.71 11.16 12.59
N TYR A 149 -11.03 11.14 12.80
CA TYR A 149 -12.03 11.66 11.85
C TYR A 149 -11.87 11.15 10.40
N GLY A 150 -11.31 9.95 10.21
CA GLY A 150 -11.06 9.43 8.87
C GLY A 150 -9.70 9.80 8.30
N VAL A 151 -8.84 10.51 9.02
CA VAL A 151 -7.44 10.80 8.64
C VAL A 151 -6.49 9.86 9.40
N GLY A 152 -5.57 9.21 8.69
CA GLY A 152 -4.54 8.40 9.34
C GLY A 152 -3.36 9.23 9.82
N LEU A 153 -3.23 9.37 11.14
CA LEU A 153 -2.12 10.06 11.79
C LEU A 153 -1.08 9.04 12.25
N LEU A 154 0.17 9.20 11.82
CA LEU A 154 1.32 8.42 12.29
C LEU A 154 2.09 9.23 13.33
N PHE A 155 2.00 8.84 14.59
CA PHE A 155 2.72 9.42 15.71
C PHE A 155 4.11 8.83 15.81
N VAL A 156 5.13 9.69 15.76
CA VAL A 156 6.55 9.34 15.89
C VAL A 156 7.22 10.23 16.93
N GLY A 157 8.31 9.76 17.53
CA GLY A 157 8.98 10.44 18.63
C GLY A 157 9.79 9.48 19.48
N LYS A 158 10.59 10.03 20.40
CA LYS A 158 11.44 9.25 21.32
C LYS A 158 10.60 8.19 22.08
N SER A 159 11.25 7.12 22.53
CA SER A 159 10.58 6.11 23.38
C SER A 159 10.13 6.75 24.70
N GLY A 160 8.95 6.40 25.18
CA GLY A 160 8.37 6.95 26.42
C GLY A 160 7.90 8.40 26.35
N ILE A 161 7.88 9.01 25.16
CA ILE A 161 7.43 10.40 24.98
C ILE A 161 5.91 10.59 25.14
N GLY A 162 5.11 9.51 25.16
CA GLY A 162 3.64 9.62 25.27
C GLY A 162 2.86 9.28 23.99
N LYS A 163 3.46 8.53 23.03
CA LYS A 163 2.78 8.16 21.77
C LYS A 163 1.55 7.28 22.03
N SER A 164 1.73 6.21 22.78
CA SER A 164 0.70 5.22 23.10
C SER A 164 -0.41 5.87 23.95
N GLU A 165 -0.05 6.67 24.94
CA GLU A 165 -0.98 7.42 25.80
C GLU A 165 -1.83 8.42 24.99
N CYS A 166 -1.22 9.16 24.06
CA CYS A 166 -1.97 10.06 23.18
C CYS A 166 -2.97 9.30 22.29
N VAL A 167 -2.59 8.11 21.80
CA VAL A 167 -3.50 7.28 20.98
C VAL A 167 -4.61 6.66 21.84
N LEU A 168 -4.32 6.28 23.08
CA LEU A 168 -5.30 5.79 24.02
C LEU A 168 -6.38 6.85 24.33
N ASP A 169 -5.97 8.10 24.59
CA ASP A 169 -6.88 9.23 24.77
C ASP A 169 -7.77 9.47 23.53
N LEU A 170 -7.19 9.33 22.33
CA LEU A 170 -7.96 9.43 21.08
C LEU A 170 -9.00 8.31 20.98
N VAL A 171 -8.64 7.08 21.37
CA VAL A 171 -9.57 5.94 21.39
C VAL A 171 -10.72 6.18 22.37
N GLU A 172 -10.44 6.69 23.57
CA GLU A 172 -11.47 7.04 24.56
C GLU A 172 -12.46 8.06 23.99
N ARG A 173 -11.98 8.99 23.15
CA ARG A 173 -12.80 9.98 22.43
C ARG A 173 -13.53 9.45 21.19
N GLY A 174 -13.43 8.15 20.89
CA GLY A 174 -14.15 7.49 19.81
C GLY A 174 -13.37 7.38 18.48
N HIS A 175 -12.09 7.73 18.47
CA HIS A 175 -11.20 7.43 17.35
C HIS A 175 -10.73 5.97 17.39
N ARG A 176 -9.92 5.55 16.42
CA ARG A 176 -9.53 4.13 16.31
C ARG A 176 -8.03 3.93 16.30
N LEU A 177 -7.55 2.99 17.12
CA LEU A 177 -6.20 2.46 17.04
C LEU A 177 -6.05 1.63 15.76
N VAL A 178 -4.97 1.88 15.02
CA VAL A 178 -4.57 1.06 13.86
C VAL A 178 -3.38 0.17 14.21
N ALA A 179 -2.39 0.74 14.91
CA ALA A 179 -1.16 0.08 15.30
C ALA A 179 -0.50 0.85 16.45
N ASP A 180 0.17 0.15 17.36
CA ASP A 180 1.03 0.75 18.37
C ASP A 180 2.42 0.10 18.34
N ASP A 181 3.43 0.84 18.83
CA ASP A 181 4.85 0.47 18.87
C ASP A 181 5.53 0.22 17.51
N VAL A 182 5.13 -0.81 16.77
CA VAL A 182 5.71 -1.19 15.47
C VAL A 182 4.64 -1.16 14.38
N VAL A 183 4.79 -0.22 13.45
CA VAL A 183 3.89 -0.01 12.32
C VAL A 183 4.53 -0.56 11.06
N ILE A 184 3.87 -1.53 10.42
CA ILE A 184 4.25 -1.99 9.08
C ILE A 184 3.60 -1.07 8.06
N ILE A 185 4.42 -0.32 7.34
CA ILE A 185 3.99 0.59 6.27
C ILE A 185 4.27 -0.08 4.93
N THR A 186 3.22 -0.19 4.11
CA THR A 186 3.29 -0.75 2.75
C THR A 186 2.92 0.33 1.74
N ARG A 187 3.73 0.50 0.68
CA ARG A 187 3.43 1.42 -0.42
C ARG A 187 2.56 0.72 -1.46
N ARG A 188 1.33 1.19 -1.64
CA ARG A 188 0.41 0.73 -2.70
C ARG A 188 0.32 1.78 -3.80
N GLY A 189 0.36 1.32 -5.05
CA GLY A 189 0.44 2.22 -6.20
C GLY A 189 1.63 3.17 -6.10
N ASN A 190 1.46 4.41 -6.56
CA ASN A 190 2.56 5.37 -6.62
C ASN A 190 2.70 6.22 -5.36
N ASP A 191 1.63 6.47 -4.61
CA ASP A 191 1.56 7.57 -3.64
C ASP A 191 0.75 7.24 -2.37
N VAL A 192 0.31 5.99 -2.20
CA VAL A 192 -0.50 5.58 -1.05
C VAL A 192 0.32 4.74 -0.08
N LEU A 193 0.45 5.21 1.16
CA LEU A 193 1.08 4.47 2.25
C LEU A 193 -0.01 3.89 3.14
N ILE A 194 -0.03 2.57 3.32
CA ILE A 194 -0.96 1.88 4.22
C ILE A 194 -0.19 1.42 5.45
N GLY A 195 -0.58 1.89 6.63
CA GLY A 195 -0.08 1.44 7.93
C GLY A 195 -0.98 0.37 8.53
N ARG A 196 -0.36 -0.63 9.16
CA ARG A 196 -1.01 -1.68 9.94
C ARG A 196 -0.12 -2.15 11.08
N GLY A 197 -0.71 -2.72 12.12
CA GLY A 197 0.05 -3.36 13.21
C GLY A 197 0.69 -4.67 12.77
N HIS A 198 1.73 -5.10 13.50
CA HIS A 198 2.26 -6.45 13.36
C HIS A 198 1.19 -7.49 13.77
N GLU A 199 1.17 -8.67 13.14
CA GLU A 199 0.10 -9.69 13.36
C GLU A 199 -0.08 -10.06 14.84
N LEU A 200 1.01 -10.12 15.60
CA LEU A 200 1.01 -10.41 17.04
C LEU A 200 0.58 -9.23 17.92
N ALA A 201 0.75 -7.99 17.45
CA ALA A 201 0.57 -6.77 18.25
C ALA A 201 -0.69 -5.96 17.86
N GLN A 202 -1.51 -6.45 16.91
CA GLN A 202 -2.57 -5.67 16.24
C GLN A 202 -3.44 -4.79 17.15
N HIS A 203 -3.95 -5.33 18.26
CA HIS A 203 -4.89 -4.65 19.15
C HIS A 203 -4.32 -4.41 20.54
N HIS A 204 -3.06 -4.79 20.73
CA HIS A 204 -2.38 -4.68 22.01
C HIS A 204 -1.62 -3.36 22.07
N MET A 205 -1.57 -2.78 23.25
CA MET A 205 -0.84 -1.55 23.56
C MET A 205 -0.14 -1.73 24.89
N GLU A 206 1.13 -1.31 24.98
CA GLU A 206 1.86 -1.27 26.25
C GLU A 206 1.69 0.11 26.87
N ILE A 207 1.19 0.15 28.11
CA ILE A 207 1.10 1.38 28.90
C ILE A 207 2.01 1.26 30.12
N ARG A 208 2.92 2.21 30.30
CA ARG A 208 3.86 2.20 31.44
C ARG A 208 3.10 2.31 32.76
N GLY A 209 3.45 1.42 33.70
CA GLY A 209 2.78 1.33 35.00
C GLY A 209 1.47 0.54 35.00
N VAL A 210 0.93 0.17 33.83
CA VAL A 210 -0.27 -0.67 33.69
C VAL A 210 0.08 -2.04 33.12
N GLY A 211 0.91 -2.08 32.07
CA GLY A 211 1.26 -3.30 31.33
C GLY A 211 0.62 -3.33 29.94
N ILE A 212 0.55 -4.52 29.34
CA ILE A 212 -0.05 -4.74 28.02
C ILE A 212 -1.57 -4.82 28.17
N ILE A 213 -2.30 -4.02 27.40
CA ILE A 213 -3.77 -3.99 27.34
C ILE A 213 -4.28 -4.34 25.95
N ASP A 214 -5.47 -4.95 25.86
CA ASP A 214 -6.17 -5.19 24.61
C ASP A 214 -7.25 -4.11 24.39
N ILE A 215 -6.99 -3.21 23.45
CA ILE A 215 -7.86 -2.08 23.12
C ILE A 215 -9.21 -2.55 22.58
N ARG A 216 -9.24 -3.65 21.82
CA ARG A 216 -10.49 -4.18 21.25
C ARG A 216 -11.40 -4.74 22.33
N THR A 217 -10.82 -5.41 23.32
CA THR A 217 -11.57 -5.98 24.45
C THR A 217 -12.08 -4.89 25.38
N LEU A 218 -11.30 -3.85 25.63
CA LEU A 218 -11.69 -2.74 26.53
C LEU A 218 -12.70 -1.77 25.90
N PHE A 219 -12.52 -1.37 24.63
CA PHE A 219 -13.30 -0.30 23.99
C PHE A 219 -14.21 -0.79 22.85
N GLY A 220 -14.19 -2.09 22.57
CA GLY A 220 -15.01 -2.75 21.57
C GLY A 220 -14.44 -2.67 20.15
N VAL A 221 -15.08 -3.39 19.22
CA VAL A 221 -14.62 -3.50 17.81
C VAL A 221 -14.54 -2.16 17.08
N ARG A 222 -15.29 -1.14 17.52
CA ARG A 222 -15.29 0.20 16.92
C ARG A 222 -14.00 0.98 17.17
N ALA A 223 -13.26 0.62 18.22
CA ALA A 223 -12.05 1.30 18.69
C ALA A 223 -10.78 0.87 17.96
N THR A 224 -10.86 -0.14 17.10
CA THR A 224 -9.70 -0.62 16.34
C THR A 224 -9.97 -0.65 14.83
N ARG A 225 -8.90 -0.59 14.05
CA ARG A 225 -8.93 -0.64 12.59
C ARG A 225 -7.75 -1.50 12.13
N GLN A 226 -7.97 -2.44 11.21
CA GLN A 226 -6.92 -3.37 10.77
C GLN A 226 -5.79 -2.68 9.98
N GLN A 227 -6.15 -1.67 9.18
CA GLN A 227 -5.21 -0.90 8.39
C GLN A 227 -5.80 0.48 8.09
N LYS A 228 -4.93 1.46 7.86
CA LYS A 228 -5.32 2.82 7.51
C LYS A 228 -4.27 3.47 6.60
N ARG A 229 -4.70 4.30 5.65
CA ARG A 229 -3.80 5.16 4.89
C ARG A 229 -3.11 6.13 5.85
N VAL A 230 -1.78 6.21 5.82
CA VAL A 230 -1.04 7.24 6.55
C VAL A 230 -1.05 8.52 5.71
N GLU A 231 -1.56 9.60 6.28
CA GLU A 231 -1.78 10.87 5.57
C GLU A 231 -1.01 12.02 6.20
N VAL A 232 -0.75 11.97 7.52
CA VAL A 232 0.04 12.99 8.23
C VAL A 232 0.96 12.31 9.24
N VAL A 233 2.22 12.77 9.29
CA VAL A 233 3.17 12.37 10.33
C VAL A 233 3.13 13.40 11.46
N VAL A 234 2.80 12.96 12.67
CA VAL A 234 2.80 13.77 13.88
C VAL A 234 4.06 13.44 14.69
N GLN A 235 5.02 14.36 14.67
CA GLN A 235 6.27 14.23 15.39
C GLN A 235 6.13 14.84 16.79
N LEU A 236 6.08 14.00 17.81
CA LEU A 236 6.14 14.43 19.21
C LEU A 236 7.60 14.71 19.58
N GLU A 237 7.84 15.86 20.20
CA GLU A 237 9.17 16.31 20.62
C GLU A 237 9.12 16.87 22.05
N GLU A 238 10.21 16.71 22.78
CA GLU A 238 10.39 17.41 24.06
C GLU A 238 10.43 18.92 23.78
N TRP A 239 9.76 19.70 24.62
CA TRP A 239 9.80 21.14 24.47
C TRP A 239 11.21 21.67 24.73
N SER A 240 11.66 22.58 23.86
CA SER A 240 12.94 23.29 24.00
C SER A 240 12.75 24.75 23.65
N GLU A 241 13.30 25.65 24.48
CA GLU A 241 13.34 27.10 24.21
C GLU A 241 14.12 27.44 22.94
N GLN A 242 15.04 26.56 22.55
CA GLN A 242 15.93 26.74 21.39
C GLN A 242 15.27 26.30 20.08
N ALA A 243 14.15 25.59 20.14
CA ALA A 243 13.45 25.09 18.97
C ALA A 243 12.47 26.14 18.42
N SER A 244 12.56 26.43 17.12
CA SER A 244 11.56 27.23 16.41
C SER A 244 10.41 26.32 15.99
N TYR A 245 9.22 26.56 16.54
CA TYR A 245 7.99 25.87 16.16
C TYR A 245 7.18 26.77 15.23
N ASP A 246 6.57 26.19 14.19
CA ASP A 246 5.72 26.96 13.28
C ASP A 246 4.50 27.52 14.03
N ARG A 247 4.34 28.84 13.95
CA ARG A 247 3.24 29.61 14.58
C ARG A 247 2.19 30.07 13.58
N THR A 248 2.49 29.93 12.29
CA THR A 248 1.71 30.54 11.20
C THR A 248 0.94 29.50 10.39
N GLY A 249 1.43 28.25 10.32
CA GLY A 249 0.87 27.21 9.47
C GLY A 249 1.15 27.41 7.98
N LEU A 250 2.01 28.39 7.64
CA LEU A 250 2.38 28.76 6.27
C LEU A 250 3.51 27.89 5.73
N ASP A 251 4.39 27.40 6.61
CA ASP A 251 5.50 26.51 6.26
C ASP A 251 5.03 25.06 6.28
N ALA A 252 5.02 24.42 5.11
CA ALA A 252 4.69 23.00 5.00
C ALA A 252 5.94 22.15 5.24
N ASP A 253 6.11 21.62 6.46
CA ASP A 253 7.11 20.56 6.72
C ASP A 253 6.62 19.24 6.10
N THR A 254 7.53 18.51 5.45
CA THR A 254 7.23 17.23 4.79
C THR A 254 8.29 16.20 5.14
N THR A 255 7.89 14.93 5.13
CA THR A 255 8.79 13.80 5.35
C THR A 255 8.49 12.67 4.39
N GLY A 256 9.50 11.90 4.00
CA GLY A 256 9.35 10.81 3.03
C GLY A 256 9.32 9.44 3.71
N ILE A 257 8.35 8.60 3.37
CA ILE A 257 8.33 7.17 3.74
C ILE A 257 8.18 6.35 2.46
N LEU A 258 9.10 5.39 2.21
CA LEU A 258 9.14 4.60 0.97
C LEU A 258 9.13 5.46 -0.31
N GLY A 259 9.71 6.67 -0.24
CA GLY A 259 9.76 7.64 -1.33
C GLY A 259 8.47 8.45 -1.55
N VAL A 260 7.44 8.27 -0.70
CA VAL A 260 6.20 9.05 -0.74
C VAL A 260 6.29 10.21 0.26
N PRO A 261 6.15 11.47 -0.19
CA PRO A 261 6.15 12.64 0.70
C PRO A 261 4.82 12.74 1.46
N LEU A 262 4.91 12.97 2.77
CA LEU A 262 3.80 13.18 3.67
C LEU A 262 3.95 14.52 4.41
N PRO A 263 2.86 15.27 4.65
CA PRO A 263 2.85 16.38 5.59
C PRO A 263 3.33 15.93 6.97
N LYS A 264 4.20 16.73 7.57
CA LYS A 264 4.73 16.50 8.92
C LYS A 264 4.36 17.67 9.82
N VAL A 265 3.84 17.36 11.01
CA VAL A 265 3.52 18.35 12.04
C VAL A 265 4.31 18.02 13.29
N ARG A 266 5.07 18.98 13.81
CA ARG A 266 5.84 18.83 15.06
C ARG A 266 5.04 19.39 16.22
N ILE A 267 4.83 18.58 17.26
CA ILE A 267 4.11 18.98 18.47
C ILE A 267 5.08 18.90 19.66
N PRO A 268 5.43 20.05 20.27
CA PRO A 268 6.17 20.05 21.52
C PRO A 268 5.27 19.66 22.68
N LEU A 269 5.78 18.75 23.51
CA LEU A 269 5.14 18.35 24.75
C LEU A 269 5.46 19.36 25.85
N ASN A 270 4.49 20.22 26.16
CA ASN A 270 4.53 21.11 27.31
C ASN A 270 3.51 20.61 28.35
N PRO A 271 3.83 20.66 29.66
CA PRO A 271 2.84 20.42 30.70
C PRO A 271 1.59 21.29 30.48
N GLY A 272 0.40 20.67 30.57
CA GLY A 272 -0.90 21.34 30.40
C GLY A 272 -1.43 21.43 28.96
N LYS A 273 -0.65 21.05 27.93
CA LYS A 273 -1.19 20.92 26.56
C LYS A 273 -1.90 19.58 26.38
N ASN A 274 -3.12 19.63 25.86
CA ASN A 274 -3.85 18.44 25.45
C ASN A 274 -3.47 18.05 24.01
N ILE A 275 -2.55 17.09 23.86
CA ILE A 275 -2.03 16.63 22.56
C ILE A 275 -3.14 15.96 21.74
N THR A 276 -4.08 15.32 22.40
CA THR A 276 -5.25 14.67 21.81
C THR A 276 -6.12 15.68 21.05
N VAL A 277 -6.43 16.84 21.66
CA VAL A 277 -7.15 17.94 20.99
C VAL A 277 -6.35 18.50 19.82
N ILE A 278 -5.03 18.68 19.97
CA ILE A 278 -4.18 19.17 18.87
C ILE A 278 -4.20 18.19 17.70
N SER A 279 -4.18 16.88 17.98
CA SER A 279 -4.24 15.82 16.97
C SER A 279 -5.56 15.84 16.19
N GLU A 280 -6.68 16.06 16.87
CA GLU A 280 -7.98 16.29 16.22
C GLU A 280 -7.97 17.52 15.31
N VAL A 281 -7.37 18.63 15.77
CA VAL A 281 -7.20 19.85 14.96
C VAL A 281 -6.32 19.60 13.74
N ILE A 282 -5.26 18.79 13.87
CA ILE A 282 -4.40 18.41 12.74
C ILE A 282 -5.20 17.63 11.70
N ALA A 283 -6.00 16.66 12.11
CA ALA A 283 -6.86 15.90 11.21
C ALA A 283 -7.89 16.81 10.51
N MET A 284 -8.58 17.68 11.25
CA MET A 284 -9.52 18.63 10.67
C MET A 284 -8.85 19.61 9.69
N ASN A 285 -7.67 20.12 10.03
CA ASN A 285 -6.92 21.02 9.15
C ASN A 285 -6.44 20.29 7.88
N HIS A 286 -6.06 19.02 7.99
CA HIS A 286 -5.74 18.19 6.83
C HIS A 286 -6.95 18.04 5.90
N LEU A 287 -8.14 17.75 6.45
CA LEU A 287 -9.38 17.68 5.68
C LEU A 287 -9.73 19.01 5.01
N LEU A 288 -9.55 20.14 5.71
CA LEU A 288 -9.75 21.48 5.13
C LEU A 288 -8.82 21.74 3.95
N LYS A 289 -7.52 21.48 4.11
CA LYS A 289 -6.54 21.63 3.03
C LYS A 289 -6.87 20.71 1.85
N TYR A 290 -7.28 19.48 2.11
CA TYR A 290 -7.73 18.53 1.08
C TYR A 290 -8.97 19.04 0.33
N SER A 291 -9.89 19.71 1.01
CA SER A 291 -11.06 20.37 0.41
C SER A 291 -10.74 21.69 -0.33
N GLY A 292 -9.48 22.11 -0.37
CA GLY A 292 -9.03 23.34 -1.03
C GLY A 292 -9.05 24.60 -0.13
N VAL A 293 -9.32 24.45 1.16
CA VAL A 293 -9.37 25.56 2.13
C VAL A 293 -8.05 25.65 2.90
N ASP A 294 -7.26 26.70 2.64
CA ASP A 294 -6.06 27.03 3.42
C ASP A 294 -6.34 28.26 4.31
N THR A 295 -6.60 27.99 5.59
CA THR A 295 -6.96 29.01 6.59
C THR A 295 -5.78 29.94 6.90
N ALA A 296 -4.55 29.42 6.95
CA ALA A 296 -3.34 30.20 7.20
C ALA A 296 -3.09 31.20 6.07
N ARG A 297 -3.14 30.75 4.81
CA ARG A 297 -3.04 31.63 3.64
C ARG A 297 -4.17 32.65 3.57
N SER A 298 -5.40 32.22 3.89
CA SER A 298 -6.55 33.13 3.91
C SER A 298 -6.40 34.22 4.97
N PHE A 299 -5.82 33.89 6.12
CA PHE A 299 -5.54 34.86 7.19
C PHE A 299 -4.39 35.81 6.81
N ASP A 300 -3.28 35.29 6.28
CA ASP A 300 -2.17 36.11 5.78
C ASP A 300 -2.65 37.11 4.72
N GLN A 301 -3.47 36.66 3.77
CA GLN A 301 -4.03 37.54 2.74
C GLN A 301 -4.92 38.64 3.35
N LYS A 302 -5.75 38.31 4.35
CA LYS A 302 -6.57 39.30 5.07
C LYS A 302 -5.70 40.29 5.85
N LEU A 303 -4.64 39.82 6.49
CA LEU A 303 -3.71 40.66 7.25
C LEU A 303 -2.96 41.63 6.33
N ARG A 304 -2.40 41.13 5.22
CA ARG A 304 -1.75 41.95 4.19
C ARG A 304 -2.67 43.02 3.63
N ARG A 305 -3.95 42.69 3.37
CA ARG A 305 -4.95 43.67 2.92
C ARG A 305 -5.22 44.77 3.95
N ARG A 306 -5.16 44.48 5.25
CA ARG A 306 -5.36 45.47 6.34
C ARG A 306 -4.13 46.28 6.68
N LEU A 307 -2.93 45.79 6.37
CA LEU A 307 -1.67 46.50 6.59
C LEU A 307 -1.33 47.46 5.44
N ARG A 308 -1.89 47.27 4.25
CA ARG A 308 -1.69 48.14 3.08
C ARG A 308 -2.13 49.61 3.30
N PRO A 309 -3.31 49.89 3.89
CA PRO A 309 -3.76 51.26 4.17
C PRO A 309 -2.86 52.00 5.17
N VAL A 310 -2.28 51.30 6.14
CA VAL A 310 -1.39 51.91 7.16
C VAL A 310 -0.07 52.35 6.54
N ARG A 311 0.40 51.63 5.51
CA ARG A 311 1.63 51.99 4.79
C ARG A 311 1.43 53.22 3.89
N GLU A 312 0.30 53.28 3.18
CA GLU A 312 -0.06 54.45 2.35
C GLU A 312 -0.23 55.70 3.23
N TYR A 313 -0.86 55.58 4.41
CA TYR A 313 -0.99 56.69 5.37
C TYR A 313 0.36 57.18 5.93
N LEU A 314 1.32 56.28 6.16
CA LEU A 314 2.66 56.65 6.68
C LEU A 314 3.60 57.18 5.59
N GLU A 315 3.33 56.88 4.31
CA GLU A 315 4.05 57.47 3.17
C GLU A 315 3.56 58.90 2.89
N GLU A 316 2.25 59.19 3.07
CA GLU A 316 1.69 60.55 2.99
C GLU A 316 2.16 61.48 4.12
N ASP A 317 2.46 60.96 5.32
CA ASP A 317 3.01 61.74 6.44
C ASP A 317 4.50 62.11 6.28
N ASN A 318 5.19 61.61 5.25
CA ASN A 318 6.61 61.89 4.95
C ASN A 318 6.83 62.79 3.72
N GLU A 319 5.77 63.34 3.11
CA GLU A 319 5.84 64.47 2.16
C GLU A 319 5.54 65.82 2.85
#